data_AF-A0A946ZXY5-F1
#
_entry.id   AF-A0A946ZXY5-F1
#
_cell.length_a   1.000
_cell.length_b   1.000
_cell.length_c   1.000
_cell.angle_alpha   90.00
_cell.angle_beta   90.00
_cell.angle_gamma   90.00
#
_symmetry.space_group_name_H-M   'P 1'
#
loop_
_entity.id
_entity.type
_entity.pdbx_description
1 polymer ?
#
loop_
_entity_poly.entity_id
_entity_poly.type
_entity_poly.pdbx_seq_one_letter_code
_entity_poly.pdbx_strand_id
1 'polypeptide(L)'
;MRSEKYISSLQNPLIRQVLQLKEKKRGRDKSGLFVLEGQRELQLALRGGYVLTAVLYNAEIIPFEELLALFPEVNKDMEFIEVSREVYRRIAYREKTEGIL
;
A
#
# COMPACT_ATOMS: atom_id res chain seq x y z
N MET A 1 -11.67 -16.48 6.37
CA MET A 1 -10.26 -16.40 5.93
C MET A 1 -10.14 -15.20 5.03
N ARG A 2 -9.38 -14.16 5.44
CA ARG A 2 -9.01 -13.07 4.54
C ARG A 2 -8.04 -13.67 3.52
N SER A 3 -8.34 -13.57 2.25
CA SER A 3 -7.44 -14.05 1.21
C SER A 3 -6.26 -13.08 1.12
N GLU A 4 -5.12 -13.49 1.65
CA GLU A 4 -3.85 -12.82 1.41
C GLU A 4 -3.58 -12.86 -0.09
N LYS A 5 -3.70 -11.70 -0.74
CA LYS A 5 -3.34 -11.56 -2.16
C LYS A 5 -1.83 -11.31 -2.19
N TYR A 6 -1.09 -12.23 -2.79
CA TYR A 6 0.34 -12.07 -3.04
C TYR A 6 0.60 -11.63 -4.48
N ILE A 7 1.35 -10.54 -4.67
CA ILE A 7 1.73 -10.02 -5.99
C ILE A 7 3.26 -9.99 -6.13
N SER A 8 3.77 -10.79 -7.05
CA SER A 8 5.20 -10.80 -7.41
C SER A 8 5.51 -10.19 -8.77
N SER A 9 4.50 -9.92 -9.60
CA SER A 9 4.69 -9.43 -10.97
C SER A 9 4.54 -7.93 -11.08
N LEU A 10 5.56 -7.26 -11.63
CA LEU A 10 5.51 -5.83 -12.01
C LEU A 10 4.47 -5.53 -13.11
N GLN A 11 4.02 -6.55 -13.84
CA GLN A 11 3.00 -6.40 -14.86
C GLN A 11 1.58 -6.43 -14.30
N ASN A 12 1.42 -6.73 -13.01
CA ASN A 12 0.11 -6.77 -12.37
C ASN A 12 -0.61 -5.41 -12.52
N PRO A 13 -1.90 -5.40 -12.89
CA PRO A 13 -2.65 -4.16 -13.10
C PRO A 13 -2.61 -3.18 -11.91
N LEU A 14 -2.68 -3.68 -10.68
CA LEU A 14 -2.60 -2.86 -9.48
C LEU A 14 -1.23 -2.18 -9.36
N ILE A 15 -0.15 -2.92 -9.60
CA ILE A 15 1.22 -2.37 -9.55
C ILE A 15 1.43 -1.30 -10.62
N ARG A 16 0.90 -1.52 -11.83
CA ARG A 16 0.90 -0.51 -12.89
C ARG A 16 0.11 0.74 -12.50
N GLN A 17 -1.04 0.57 -11.85
CA GLN A 17 -1.84 1.68 -11.35
C GLN A 17 -1.09 2.48 -10.28
N VAL A 18 -0.49 1.80 -9.28
CA VAL A 18 0.34 2.45 -8.24
C VAL A 18 1.42 3.32 -8.87
N LEU A 19 2.18 2.78 -9.83
CA LEU A 19 3.21 3.54 -10.54
C LEU A 19 2.64 4.76 -11.27
N GLN A 20 1.49 4.61 -11.96
CA GLN A 20 0.83 5.75 -12.61
C GLN A 20 0.36 6.83 -11.64
N LEU A 21 -0.16 6.45 -10.46
CA LEU A 21 -0.62 7.37 -9.43
C LEU A 21 0.54 8.17 -8.82
N LYS A 22 1.71 7.54 -8.66
CA LYS A 22 2.93 8.21 -8.20
C LYS A 22 3.44 9.23 -9.22
N GLU A 23 3.47 8.87 -10.50
CA GLU A 23 4.10 9.67 -11.54
C GLU A 23 3.23 10.80 -12.11
N LYS A 24 1.91 10.57 -12.28
CA LYS A 24 1.08 11.43 -13.13
C LYS A 24 -0.13 11.99 -12.39
N LYS A 25 -0.23 13.33 -12.36
CA LYS A 25 -1.42 14.05 -11.88
C LYS A 25 -2.71 13.54 -12.52
N ARG A 26 -2.69 13.33 -13.85
CA ARG A 26 -3.86 12.84 -14.62
C ARG A 26 -4.39 11.48 -14.12
N GLY A 27 -3.53 10.62 -13.59
CA GLY A 27 -3.95 9.34 -13.00
C GLY A 27 -4.73 9.54 -11.71
N ARG A 28 -4.28 10.48 -10.86
CA ARG A 28 -4.95 10.86 -9.62
C ARG A 28 -6.28 11.56 -9.87
N ASP A 29 -6.30 12.54 -10.77
CA ASP A 29 -7.53 13.29 -11.10
C ASP A 29 -8.65 12.37 -11.63
N LYS A 30 -8.31 11.34 -12.41
CA LYS A 30 -9.28 10.40 -12.96
C LYS A 30 -9.79 9.37 -11.96
N SER A 31 -8.93 8.90 -11.06
CA SER A 31 -9.26 7.82 -10.12
C SER A 31 -9.79 8.34 -8.78
N GLY A 32 -9.49 9.60 -8.43
CA GLY A 32 -9.69 10.11 -7.07
C GLY A 32 -8.74 9.48 -6.04
N LEU A 33 -7.73 8.73 -6.50
CA LEU A 33 -6.79 8.01 -5.65
C LEU A 33 -5.40 8.64 -5.70
N PHE A 34 -4.65 8.42 -4.63
CA PHE A 34 -3.24 8.72 -4.56
C PHE A 34 -2.55 7.68 -3.69
N VAL A 35 -1.22 7.64 -3.79
CA VAL A 35 -0.38 6.72 -3.04
C VAL A 35 0.24 7.47 -1.88
N LEU A 36 0.17 6.88 -0.70
CA LEU A 36 0.94 7.27 0.47
C LEU A 36 2.07 6.27 0.67
N GLU A 37 3.13 6.66 1.34
CA GLU A 37 4.22 5.76 1.68
C GLU A 37 4.66 6.12 3.09
N GLY A 38 4.70 5.12 3.96
CA GLY A 38 5.06 5.29 5.36
C GLY A 38 3.90 5.24 6.34
N GLN A 39 4.20 4.74 7.54
CA GLN A 39 3.33 4.56 8.70
C GLN A 39 2.77 5.90 9.18
N ARG A 40 3.62 6.92 9.25
CA ARG A 40 3.21 8.24 9.76
C ARG A 40 2.17 8.88 8.85
N GLU A 41 2.41 8.83 7.55
CA GLU A 41 1.54 9.36 6.50
C GLU A 41 0.19 8.64 6.50
N LEU A 42 0.20 7.30 6.57
CA LEU A 42 -1.01 6.50 6.67
C LEU A 42 -1.82 6.82 7.94
N GLN A 43 -1.17 6.94 9.09
CA GLN A 43 -1.85 7.35 10.34
C GLN A 43 -2.45 8.75 10.26
N LEU A 44 -1.75 9.71 9.63
CA LEU A 44 -2.28 11.06 9.42
C LEU A 44 -3.48 11.06 8.48
N ALA A 45 -3.44 10.28 7.41
CA ALA A 45 -4.57 10.13 6.48
C ALA A 45 -5.81 9.58 7.19
N LEU A 46 -5.65 8.54 8.00
CA LEU A 46 -6.74 7.98 8.80
C LEU A 46 -7.32 9.00 9.78
N ARG A 47 -6.48 9.72 10.52
CA ARG A 47 -6.93 10.82 11.41
C ARG A 47 -7.61 11.96 10.65
N GLY A 48 -7.22 12.19 9.40
CA GLY A 48 -7.83 13.17 8.49
C GLY A 48 -9.15 12.71 7.87
N GLY A 49 -9.63 11.50 8.17
CA GLY A 49 -10.88 10.96 7.63
C GLY A 49 -10.75 10.40 6.21
N TYR A 50 -9.53 10.16 5.73
CA TYR A 50 -9.33 9.45 4.46
C TYR A 50 -9.66 7.97 4.61
N VAL A 51 -10.22 7.39 3.55
CA VAL A 51 -10.50 5.96 3.46
C VAL A 51 -9.37 5.27 2.71
N LEU A 52 -8.69 4.33 3.37
CA LEU A 52 -7.69 3.49 2.73
C LEU A 52 -8.39 2.41 1.89
N THR A 53 -7.95 2.25 0.64
CA THR A 53 -8.53 1.27 -0.29
C THR A 53 -7.79 -0.05 -0.28
N ALA A 54 -6.46 0.01 -0.26
CA ALA A 54 -5.57 -1.13 -0.12
C ALA A 54 -4.27 -0.71 0.57
N VAL A 55 -3.62 -1.65 1.24
CA VAL A 55 -2.27 -1.53 1.79
C VAL A 55 -1.41 -2.60 1.14
N LEU A 56 -0.35 -2.17 0.46
CA LEU A 56 0.66 -3.04 -0.12
C LEU A 56 1.82 -3.14 0.87
N TYR A 57 2.19 -4.36 1.26
CA TYR A 57 3.25 -4.58 2.25
C TYR A 57 4.22 -5.67 1.82
N ASN A 58 5.44 -5.63 2.34
CA ASN A 58 6.41 -6.69 2.17
C ASN A 58 6.67 -7.38 3.52
N ALA A 59 6.31 -8.66 3.62
CA ALA A 59 6.40 -9.43 4.86
C ALA A 59 7.85 -9.63 5.36
N GLU A 60 8.86 -9.47 4.49
CA GLU A 60 10.27 -9.52 4.90
C GLU A 60 10.74 -8.24 5.62
N ILE A 61 9.98 -7.14 5.52
CA ILE A 61 10.28 -5.84 6.15
C ILE A 61 9.34 -5.58 7.33
N ILE A 62 8.05 -5.86 7.18
CA ILE A 62 7.03 -5.72 8.22
C ILE A 62 6.17 -6.98 8.29
N PRO A 63 6.22 -7.75 9.39
CA PRO A 63 5.34 -8.87 9.60
C PRO A 63 3.87 -8.45 9.57
N PHE A 64 2.99 -9.34 9.11
CA PHE A 64 1.57 -9.02 8.95
C PHE A 64 0.89 -8.68 10.29
N GLU A 65 1.32 -9.31 11.38
CA GLU A 65 0.82 -9.06 12.73
C GLU A 65 1.14 -7.64 13.20
N GLU A 66 2.37 -7.16 12.92
CA GLU A 66 2.78 -5.78 13.23
C GLU A 66 1.98 -4.79 12.38
N LEU A 67 1.74 -5.12 11.10
CA LEU A 67 0.92 -4.31 10.22
C LEU A 67 -0.52 -4.16 10.73
N LEU A 68 -1.14 -5.26 11.17
CA LEU A 68 -2.49 -5.23 11.72
C LEU A 68 -2.57 -4.37 13.00
N ALA A 69 -1.53 -4.40 13.82
CA ALA A 69 -1.46 -3.58 15.04
C ALA A 69 -1.41 -2.07 14.76
N LEU A 70 -0.93 -1.65 13.58
CA LEU A 70 -0.91 -0.25 13.15
C LEU A 70 -2.30 0.27 12.74
N PHE A 71 -3.21 -0.62 12.37
CA PHE A 71 -4.52 -0.29 11.81
C PHE A 71 -5.69 -0.99 12.52
N PRO A 72 -5.83 -0.85 13.86
CA PRO A 72 -6.84 -1.57 14.63
C PRO A 72 -8.28 -1.20 14.23
N GLU A 73 -8.48 0.06 13.86
CA GLU A 73 -9.78 0.67 13.53
C GLU A 73 -10.26 0.35 12.09
N VAL A 74 -9.36 -0.01 11.17
CA VAL A 74 -9.61 0.00 9.71
C VAL A 74 -10.06 -1.38 9.18
N ASN A 75 -10.68 -2.17 10.04
CA ASN A 75 -10.68 -3.63 9.89
C ASN A 75 -11.82 -4.24 9.06
N LYS A 76 -12.65 -3.49 8.32
CA LYS A 76 -13.75 -4.10 7.56
C LYS A 76 -13.60 -4.08 6.05
N ASP A 77 -13.10 -2.99 5.47
CA ASP A 77 -13.15 -2.79 4.00
C ASP A 77 -11.77 -2.64 3.33
N MET A 78 -10.67 -2.67 4.09
CA MET A 78 -9.32 -2.50 3.55
C MET A 78 -8.70 -3.83 3.13
N GLU A 79 -8.17 -3.89 1.89
CA GLU A 79 -7.40 -5.04 1.42
C GLU A 79 -5.93 -4.94 1.84
N PHE A 80 -5.39 -6.00 2.44
CA PHE A 80 -3.96 -6.15 2.66
C PHE A 80 -3.39 -7.04 1.57
N ILE A 81 -2.36 -6.57 0.90
CA ILE A 81 -1.79 -7.20 -0.29
C ILE A 81 -0.28 -7.34 -0.06
N GLU A 82 0.18 -8.58 0.07
CA GLU A 82 1.60 -8.85 0.18
C GLU A 82 2.25 -8.71 -1.21
N VAL A 83 3.43 -8.11 -1.25
CA VAL A 83 4.22 -7.96 -2.47
C VAL A 83 5.62 -8.53 -2.31
N SER A 84 6.15 -9.08 -3.41
CA SER A 84 7.55 -9.53 -3.43
C SER A 84 8.51 -8.37 -3.18
N ARG A 85 9.73 -8.69 -2.72
CA ARG A 85 10.79 -7.68 -2.53
C ARG A 85 11.07 -6.88 -3.80
N GLU A 86 11.03 -7.53 -4.96
CA GLU A 86 11.24 -6.88 -6.26
C GLU A 86 10.12 -5.87 -6.56
N VAL A 87 8.87 -6.26 -6.37
CA VAL A 87 7.72 -5.36 -6.55
C VAL A 87 7.81 -4.19 -5.59
N TYR A 88 8.05 -4.46 -4.30
CA TYR A 88 8.17 -3.43 -3.26
C TYR A 88 9.24 -2.39 -3.63
N ARG A 89 10.46 -2.84 -3.97
CA ARG A 89 11.56 -1.95 -4.39
C ARG A 89 11.20 -1.09 -5.59
N ARG A 90 10.37 -1.60 -6.50
CA ARG A 90 9.97 -0.85 -7.69
C ARG A 90 8.94 0.23 -7.39
N ILE A 91 8.02 -0.03 -6.46
CA ILE A 91 6.93 0.90 -6.14
C ILE A 91 7.26 1.84 -4.99
N ALA A 92 8.14 1.47 -4.06
CA ALA A 92 8.58 2.31 -2.96
C ALA A 92 9.53 3.41 -3.47
N TYR A 93 9.41 4.61 -2.89
CA TYR A 93 10.32 5.72 -3.14
C TYR A 93 11.67 5.48 -2.44
N ARG A 94 11.66 4.81 -1.28
CA ARG A 94 12.85 4.44 -0.52
C ARG A 94 12.85 2.94 -0.21
N GLU A 95 13.86 2.22 -0.71
CA GLU A 95 13.92 0.75 -0.67
C GLU A 95 13.91 0.12 0.73
N LYS A 96 14.19 0.89 1.80
CA LYS A 96 14.39 0.38 3.16
C LYS A 96 13.38 0.89 4.20
N THR A 97 12.42 1.71 3.83
CA THR A 97 11.56 2.35 4.83
C THR A 97 10.23 1.61 4.99
N GLU A 98 9.98 1.19 6.22
CA GLU A 98 8.67 0.91 6.85
C GLU A 98 7.80 -0.23 6.29
N GLY A 99 8.15 -0.79 5.13
CA GLY A 99 7.56 -2.02 4.61
C GLY A 99 6.14 -1.90 4.08
N ILE A 100 5.59 -0.68 3.98
CA ILE A 100 4.18 -0.41 3.64
C ILE A 100 4.01 0.76 2.67
N LEU A 101 2.95 0.66 1.87
CA LEU A 101 2.56 1.62 0.86
C LEU A 101 1.03 1.59 0.66
#